data_AF-A0A350BU63-F1
#
_entry.id   AF-A0A350BU63-F1
#
_cell.length_a   1.000
_cell.length_b   1.000
_cell.length_c   1.000
_cell.angle_alpha   90.00
_cell.angle_beta   90.00
_cell.angle_gamma   90.00
#
_symmetry.space_group_name_H-M   'P 1'
#
loop_
_entity.id
_entity.type
_entity.pdbx_description
1 polymer ?
#
loop_
_entity_poly.entity_id
_entity_poly.type
_entity_poly.pdbx_seq_one_letter_code
_entity_poly.pdbx_strand_id
1 'polypeptide(L)'
;MAYALLSGNNICKDLLRQQAIITSKVGRFNFNHRYRLEQRFLEQKSYDSTKQEYVHLDEFKFKQRARYRFMVSIPLNHKEMVDNTWFGSLYEEGFLGFGKNIEKNIMEQNRISATVGYRFTKDFNIQAGYLNQFVQKGDGIHAENNHNLQIGMTYNFDWRKLRVNK
;
A
#
# COMPACT_ATOMS: atom_id res chain seq x y z
N MET A 1 8.30 2.66 6.02
CA MET A 1 7.28 2.78 7.07
C MET A 1 6.28 1.66 6.94
N ALA A 2 6.22 0.76 7.92
CA ALA A 2 5.21 -0.29 8.02
C ALA A 2 4.20 0.15 9.09
N TYR A 3 2.97 0.47 8.70
CA TYR A 3 1.87 0.63 9.64
C TYR A 3 1.26 -0.75 9.89
N ALA A 4 1.53 -1.31 11.06
CA ALA A 4 0.83 -2.47 11.59
C ALA A 4 -0.40 -1.97 12.35
N LEU A 5 -1.54 -1.82 11.65
CA LEU A 5 -2.84 -1.82 12.33
C LEU A 5 -3.24 -3.30 12.50
N LEU A 6 -2.77 -3.88 13.60
CA LEU A 6 -3.13 -5.22 14.07
C LEU A 6 -4.49 -5.15 14.76
N SER A 7 -5.55 -5.30 13.99
CA SER A 7 -6.82 -5.78 14.53
C SER A 7 -6.95 -7.25 14.15
N GLY A 8 -6.53 -8.10 15.08
CA GLY A 8 -6.55 -9.56 14.96
C GLY A 8 -5.34 -10.18 15.64
N ASN A 9 -5.57 -11.09 16.59
CA ASN A 9 -4.57 -11.79 17.42
C ASN A 9 -3.59 -12.70 16.64
N ASN A 10 -3.47 -12.53 15.33
CA ASN A 10 -2.69 -13.39 14.45
C ASN A 10 -1.47 -12.63 13.92
N ILE A 11 -0.28 -13.17 14.13
CA ILE A 11 0.96 -12.66 13.56
C ILE A 11 1.20 -13.33 12.20
N CYS A 12 1.65 -12.56 11.21
CA CYS A 12 2.05 -13.12 9.92
C CYS A 12 3.47 -13.65 10.05
N LYS A 13 3.66 -14.97 9.99
CA LYS A 13 4.99 -15.59 10.05
C LYS A 13 5.72 -15.38 8.72
N ASP A 14 5.08 -15.76 7.63
CA ASP A 14 5.64 -15.66 6.29
C ASP A 14 4.71 -14.89 5.33
N LEU A 15 5.31 -14.12 4.43
CA LEU A 15 4.63 -13.30 3.42
C LEU A 15 5.38 -13.37 2.09
N LEU A 16 4.79 -14.03 1.09
CA LEU A 16 5.28 -13.99 -0.29
C LEU A 16 4.49 -12.95 -1.10
N ARG A 17 5.19 -12.13 -1.89
CA ARG A 17 4.60 -11.07 -2.72
C ARG A 17 5.13 -11.08 -4.13
N GLN A 18 4.22 -11.04 -5.09
CA GLN A 18 4.52 -10.88 -6.50
C GLN A 18 3.86 -9.58 -6.97
N GLN A 19 4.53 -8.79 -7.81
CA GLN A 19 3.97 -7.53 -8.30
C GLN A 19 4.30 -7.28 -9.76
N ALA A 20 3.34 -6.68 -10.46
CA ALA A 20 3.51 -6.13 -11.81
C ALA A 20 3.13 -4.65 -11.78
N ILE A 21 3.96 -3.81 -12.39
CA ILE A 21 3.74 -2.37 -12.49
C ILE A 21 3.74 -1.99 -13.97
N ILE A 22 2.67 -1.34 -14.41
CA ILE A 22 2.53 -0.82 -15.76
C ILE A 22 2.38 0.68 -15.64
N THR A 23 3.28 1.41 -16.29
CA THR A 23 3.24 2.87 -16.34
C THR A 23 3.02 3.30 -17.78
N SER A 24 2.08 4.21 -18.00
CA SER A 24 1.83 4.81 -19.31
C SER A 24 1.66 6.31 -19.17
N LYS A 25 1.96 7.04 -20.26
CA LYS A 25 1.77 8.48 -20.35
C LYS A 25 0.90 8.76 -21.55
N VAL A 26 -0.23 9.45 -21.34
CA VAL A 26 -1.12 9.92 -22.41
C VAL A 26 -1.29 11.42 -22.25
N GLY A 27 -0.69 12.18 -23.18
CA GLY A 27 -0.61 13.64 -23.04
C GLY A 27 0.09 14.05 -21.75
N ARG A 28 -0.62 14.80 -20.90
CA ARG A 28 -0.13 15.30 -19.60
C ARG A 28 -0.38 14.31 -18.45
N PHE A 29 -1.16 13.27 -18.67
CA PHE A 29 -1.55 12.32 -17.63
C PHE A 29 -0.55 11.16 -17.57
N ASN A 30 -0.02 10.90 -16.38
CA ASN A 30 0.80 9.72 -16.11
C ASN A 30 -0.05 8.73 -15.33
N PHE A 31 -0.26 7.55 -15.91
CA PHE A 31 -1.00 6.47 -15.29
C PHE A 31 -0.05 5.41 -14.74
N ASN A 32 -0.34 4.91 -13.55
CA ASN A 32 0.39 3.82 -12.93
C ASN A 32 -0.59 2.77 -12.42
N HIS A 33 -0.54 1.60 -13.04
CA HIS A 33 -1.26 0.41 -12.63
C HIS A 33 -0.29 -0.47 -11.86
N ARG A 34 -0.69 -0.94 -10.68
CA ARG A 34 0.09 -1.89 -9.90
C ARG A 34 -0.78 -3.03 -9.43
N TYR A 35 -0.47 -4.22 -9.91
CA TYR A 35 -1.07 -5.47 -9.49
C TYR A 35 -0.13 -6.14 -8.49
N ARG A 36 -0.67 -6.65 -7.39
CA ARG A 36 0.11 -7.39 -6.41
C ARG A 36 -0.68 -8.59 -5.91
N LEU A 37 -0.03 -9.74 -5.88
CA LEU A 37 -0.52 -10.95 -5.24
C LEU A 37 0.27 -11.16 -3.95
N GLU A 38 -0.44 -11.44 -2.87
CA GLU A 38 0.13 -11.67 -1.55
C GLU A 38 -0.36 -13.02 -1.02
N GLN A 39 0.57 -13.86 -0.58
CA GLN A 39 0.32 -15.11 0.11
C GLN A 39 0.80 -14.98 1.54
N ARG A 40 -0.10 -15.19 2.51
CA ARG A 40 0.11 -14.90 3.93
C ARG A 40 -0.08 -16.16 4.76
N PHE A 41 0.94 -16.51 5.52
CA PHE A 41 0.88 -17.60 6.50
C PHE A 41 0.70 -16.98 7.88
N LEU A 42 -0.52 -17.01 8.40
CA LEU A 42 -0.87 -16.41 9.68
C LEU A 42 -0.79 -17.47 10.77
N GLU A 43 0.04 -17.23 11.79
CA GLU A 43 0.00 -18.02 13.02
C GLU A 43 -1.29 -17.73 13.77
N GLN A 44 -1.87 -18.79 14.33
CA GLN A 44 -3.03 -18.69 15.18
C GLN A 44 -2.60 -18.78 16.64
N LYS A 45 -3.25 -17.98 17.50
CA LYS A 45 -3.05 -18.03 18.94
C LYS A 45 -4.37 -18.40 19.60
N SER A 46 -4.31 -19.29 20.59
CA SER A 46 -5.43 -19.59 21.47
C SER A 46 -5.10 -19.16 22.88
N TYR A 47 -6.07 -18.60 23.58
CA TYR A 47 -5.91 -18.27 25.00
C TYR A 47 -6.01 -19.56 25.82
N ASP A 48 -4.96 -19.88 26.57
CA ASP A 48 -4.95 -20.97 27.52
C ASP A 48 -5.37 -20.40 28.89
N SER A 49 -6.61 -20.69 29.28
CA SER A 49 -7.18 -20.25 30.56
C SER A 49 -6.46 -20.80 31.78
N THR A 50 -5.73 -21.91 31.63
CA THR A 50 -4.99 -22.56 32.72
C THR A 50 -3.64 -21.88 32.96
N LYS A 51 -2.97 -21.43 31.90
CA LYS A 51 -1.69 -20.70 31.98
C LYS A 51 -1.85 -19.17 32.00
N GLN A 52 -3.08 -18.69 31.84
CA GLN A 52 -3.42 -17.27 31.68
C GLN A 52 -2.61 -16.57 30.57
N GLU A 53 -2.23 -17.30 29.52
CA GLU A 53 -1.39 -16.82 28.43
C GLU A 53 -1.92 -17.28 27.06
N TYR A 54 -1.58 -16.53 26.01
CA TYR A 54 -1.82 -16.97 24.63
C TYR A 54 -0.76 -17.96 24.19
N VAL A 55 -1.18 -19.20 23.90
CA VAL A 55 -0.32 -20.24 23.34
C VAL A 55 -0.42 -20.21 21.81
N HIS A 56 0.72 -20.33 21.14
CA HIS A 56 0.77 -20.45 19.69
C HIS A 56 0.23 -21.83 19.29
N LEU A 57 -0.66 -21.87 18.32
CA LEU A 57 -1.10 -23.11 17.68
C LEU A 57 -0.10 -23.44 16.58
N ASP A 58 0.25 -24.73 16.44
CA ASP A 58 1.11 -25.22 15.34
C ASP A 58 0.40 -25.20 13.96
N GLU A 59 -0.79 -24.59 13.88
CA GLU A 59 -1.59 -24.46 12.66
C GLU A 59 -1.47 -23.06 12.04
N PHE A 60 -1.34 -23.04 10.71
CA PHE A 60 -1.25 -21.80 9.92
C PHE A 60 -2.54 -21.55 9.15
N LYS A 61 -3.13 -20.35 9.34
CA LYS A 61 -4.20 -19.86 8.46
C LYS A 61 -3.57 -19.25 7.21
N PHE A 62 -3.58 -20.02 6.12
CA PHE A 62 -3.13 -19.53 4.82
C PHE A 62 -4.18 -18.59 4.20
N LYS A 63 -3.80 -17.35 3.91
CA LYS A 63 -4.66 -16.35 3.23
C LYS A 63 -4.00 -15.85 1.96
N GLN A 64 -4.82 -15.59 0.95
CA GLN A 64 -4.37 -15.00 -0.30
C GLN A 64 -5.10 -13.69 -0.55
N ARG A 65 -4.38 -12.72 -1.12
CA ARG A 65 -4.92 -11.40 -1.41
C ARG A 65 -4.41 -10.85 -2.72
N ALA A 66 -5.33 -10.41 -3.55
CA ALA A 66 -5.05 -9.63 -4.74
C ALA A 66 -5.22 -8.15 -4.38
N ARG A 67 -4.29 -7.33 -4.84
CA ARG A 67 -4.33 -5.89 -4.69
C ARG A 67 -4.14 -5.26 -6.05
N TYR A 68 -4.98 -4.27 -6.33
CA TYR A 68 -4.84 -3.46 -7.52
C TYR A 68 -4.83 -2.01 -7.11
N ARG A 69 -3.81 -1.28 -7.55
CA ARG A 69 -3.73 0.17 -7.42
C ARG A 69 -3.76 0.80 -8.80
N PHE A 70 -4.67 1.74 -8.97
CA PHE A 70 -4.65 2.69 -10.08
C PHE A 70 -4.27 4.07 -9.56
N MET A 71 -3.28 4.69 -10.19
CA MET A 71 -2.83 6.04 -9.86
C MET A 71 -2.74 6.88 -11.13
N VAL A 72 -3.18 8.13 -11.03
CA VAL A 72 -3.00 9.15 -12.06
C VAL A 72 -2.28 10.36 -11.47
N SER A 73 -1.28 10.86 -12.17
CA SER A 73 -0.49 12.03 -11.79
C SER A 73 -0.41 13.04 -12.94
N ILE A 74 -0.64 14.31 -12.63
CA ILE A 74 -0.78 15.39 -13.62
C ILE A 74 0.11 16.57 -13.20
N PRO A 75 0.98 17.08 -14.10
CA PRO A 75 1.69 18.34 -13.87
C PRO A 75 0.70 19.50 -14.00
N LEU A 76 0.64 20.37 -12.98
CA LEU A 76 -0.35 21.43 -12.86
C LEU A 76 0.12 22.70 -13.58
N ASN A 77 1.36 23.13 -13.32
CA ASN A 77 1.93 24.38 -13.86
C ASN A 77 2.75 24.20 -15.15
N HIS A 78 3.03 22.97 -15.58
CA HIS A 78 3.79 22.69 -16.81
C HIS A 78 3.07 21.66 -17.68
N LYS A 79 3.39 21.65 -18.99
CA LYS A 79 2.88 20.64 -19.93
C LYS A 79 3.40 19.23 -19.60
N GLU A 80 4.60 19.14 -19.06
CA GLU A 80 5.24 17.86 -18.70
C GLU A 80 5.76 17.90 -17.27
N MET A 81 6.06 16.73 -16.71
CA MET A 81 6.67 16.60 -15.39
C MET A 81 8.16 16.94 -15.49
N VAL A 82 8.48 18.23 -15.46
CA VAL A 82 9.85 18.77 -15.46
C VAL A 82 10.24 19.27 -14.08
N ASP A 83 11.45 19.78 -13.95
CA ASP A 83 11.92 20.37 -12.70
C ASP A 83 11.12 21.65 -12.40
N ASN A 84 10.95 21.98 -11.12
CA ASN A 84 10.09 23.05 -10.63
C ASN A 84 8.59 22.92 -10.98
N THR A 85 8.08 21.69 -10.99
CA THR A 85 6.69 21.39 -11.35
C THR A 85 5.83 21.07 -10.13
N TRP A 86 4.73 21.81 -9.97
CA TRP A 86 3.62 21.39 -9.12
C TRP A 86 2.86 20.27 -9.80
N PHE A 87 2.52 19.22 -9.06
CA PHE A 87 1.76 18.10 -9.57
C PHE A 87 0.67 17.64 -8.60
N GLY A 88 -0.45 17.17 -9.14
CA GLY A 88 -1.49 16.49 -8.38
C GLY A 88 -1.44 15.00 -8.67
N SER A 89 -1.74 14.17 -7.67
CA SER A 89 -1.92 12.72 -7.86
C SER A 89 -3.15 12.22 -7.14
N LEU A 90 -3.90 11.36 -7.81
CA LEU A 90 -4.99 10.59 -7.23
C LEU A 90 -4.64 9.11 -7.35
N TYR A 91 -4.91 8.33 -6.31
CA TYR A 91 -4.90 6.88 -6.45
C TYR A 91 -6.02 6.21 -5.68
N GLU A 92 -6.46 5.08 -6.22
CA GLU A 92 -7.34 4.13 -5.57
C GLU A 92 -6.62 2.77 -5.48
N GLU A 93 -6.74 2.08 -4.35
CA GLU A 93 -6.22 0.73 -4.16
C GLU A 93 -7.24 -0.16 -3.44
N GLY A 94 -7.75 -1.16 -4.17
CA GLY A 94 -8.62 -2.20 -3.66
C GLY A 94 -7.84 -3.44 -3.19
N PHE A 95 -8.37 -4.11 -2.16
CA PHE A 95 -7.79 -5.30 -1.54
C PHE A 95 -8.84 -6.42 -1.51
N LEU A 96 -8.60 -7.47 -2.29
CA LEU A 96 -9.53 -8.58 -2.47
C LEU A 96 -8.93 -9.87 -1.90
N GLY A 97 -9.57 -10.45 -0.89
CA GLY A 97 -9.22 -11.77 -0.36
C GLY A 97 -9.77 -12.88 -1.25
N PHE A 98 -9.00 -13.95 -1.46
CA PHE A 98 -9.45 -15.12 -2.24
C PHE A 98 -8.90 -16.45 -1.69
N GLY A 99 -9.52 -17.58 -2.07
CA GLY A 99 -9.12 -18.93 -1.66
C GLY A 99 -10.03 -19.56 -0.58
N LYS A 100 -9.50 -20.52 0.20
CA LYS A 100 -10.28 -21.30 1.17
C LYS A 100 -10.59 -20.56 2.49
N ASN A 101 -9.81 -19.53 2.82
CA ASN A 101 -9.87 -18.82 4.10
C ASN A 101 -10.28 -17.35 3.96
N ILE A 102 -11.12 -17.06 2.95
CA ILE A 102 -11.73 -15.73 2.79
C ILE A 102 -12.65 -15.52 3.99
N GLU A 103 -12.60 -14.32 4.56
CA GLU A 103 -13.59 -13.90 5.53
C GLU A 103 -14.97 -13.73 4.84
N LYS A 104 -16.01 -13.32 5.57
CA LYS A 104 -17.34 -13.13 4.94
C LYS A 104 -17.34 -12.10 3.80
N ASN A 105 -16.42 -11.13 3.85
CA ASN A 105 -16.26 -10.10 2.84
C ASN A 105 -15.06 -10.39 1.94
N ILE A 106 -15.28 -10.37 0.62
CA ILE A 106 -14.23 -10.50 -0.40
C ILE A 106 -13.38 -9.22 -0.44
N MET A 107 -14.02 -8.04 -0.31
CA MET A 107 -13.31 -6.77 -0.21
C MET A 107 -12.84 -6.53 1.22
N GLU A 108 -11.54 -6.72 1.47
CA GLU A 108 -10.96 -6.50 2.80
C GLU A 108 -10.76 -5.01 3.08
N GLN A 109 -10.24 -4.26 2.09
CA GLN A 109 -9.88 -2.85 2.26
C GLN A 109 -10.04 -2.09 0.95
N ASN A 110 -10.36 -0.80 1.07
CA ASN A 110 -10.29 0.17 -0.02
C ASN A 110 -9.50 1.39 0.44
N ARG A 111 -8.63 1.93 -0.41
CA ARG A 111 -7.81 3.10 -0.12
C ARG A 111 -7.94 4.11 -1.24
N ILE A 112 -8.36 5.32 -0.92
CA ILE A 112 -8.42 6.44 -1.86
C ILE A 112 -7.55 7.56 -1.33
N SER A 113 -6.68 8.09 -2.16
CA SER A 113 -5.79 9.18 -1.77
C SER A 113 -5.74 10.27 -2.82
N ALA A 114 -5.62 11.50 -2.32
CA ALA A 114 -5.36 12.68 -3.11
C ALA A 114 -4.16 13.42 -2.53
N THR A 115 -3.17 13.69 -3.38
CA THR A 115 -1.94 14.38 -2.99
C THR A 115 -1.61 15.51 -3.95
N VAL A 116 -0.95 16.53 -3.41
CA VAL A 116 -0.30 17.59 -4.17
C VAL A 116 1.18 17.53 -3.82
N GLY A 117 2.03 17.67 -4.83
CA GLY A 117 3.47 17.65 -4.66
C GLY A 117 4.16 18.70 -5.50
N TYR A 118 5.42 18.90 -5.15
CA TYR A 118 6.34 19.74 -5.89
C TYR A 118 7.59 18.94 -6.26
N ARG A 119 7.87 18.90 -7.54
CA ARG A 119 9.10 18.33 -8.09
C ARG A 119 10.15 19.41 -8.18
N PHE A 120 11.16 19.34 -7.32
CA PHE A 120 12.29 20.25 -7.33
C PHE A 120 13.25 19.91 -8.47
N THR A 121 13.60 18.62 -8.59
CA THR A 121 14.49 18.10 -9.64
C THR A 121 13.96 16.77 -10.15
N LYS A 122 14.56 16.22 -11.21
CA LYS A 122 14.24 14.87 -11.70
C LYS A 122 14.42 13.77 -10.65
N ASP A 123 15.28 14.01 -9.67
CA ASP A 123 15.65 13.05 -8.64
C ASP A 123 14.95 13.35 -7.32
N PHE A 124 14.40 14.56 -7.13
CA PHE A 124 13.85 15.03 -5.85
C PHE A 124 12.44 15.62 -5.96
N ASN A 125 11.52 15.09 -5.16
CA ASN A 125 10.18 15.65 -4.98
C ASN A 125 9.65 15.46 -3.56
N ILE A 126 8.72 16.34 -3.18
CA ILE A 126 7.93 16.22 -1.95
C ILE A 126 6.45 16.20 -2.34
N GLN A 127 5.66 15.45 -1.59
CA GLN A 127 4.21 15.37 -1.74
C GLN A 127 3.54 15.37 -0.37
N ALA A 128 2.37 16.00 -0.29
CA ALA A 128 1.51 15.95 0.87
C ALA A 128 0.07 15.70 0.43
N GLY A 129 -0.74 15.10 1.30
CA GLY A 129 -2.13 14.88 0.97
C GLY A 129 -2.89 14.06 1.98
N TYR A 130 -4.03 13.58 1.54
CA TYR A 130 -5.01 12.88 2.34
C TYR A 130 -5.17 11.44 1.83
N LEU A 131 -5.34 10.51 2.76
CA LEU A 131 -5.71 9.12 2.50
C LEU A 131 -6.97 8.80 3.31
N ASN A 132 -8.01 8.41 2.59
CA ASN A 132 -9.12 7.67 3.16
C ASN A 132 -8.83 6.17 3.04
N GLN A 133 -8.98 5.44 4.15
CA GLN A 133 -8.83 4.00 4.17
C GLN A 133 -10.05 3.37 4.83
N PHE A 134 -10.84 2.67 4.02
CA PHE A 134 -11.96 1.86 4.47
C PHE A 134 -11.51 0.41 4.68
N VAL A 135 -11.80 -0.18 5.84
CA VAL A 135 -11.41 -1.55 6.19
C VAL A 135 -12.63 -2.31 6.68
N GLN A 136 -12.95 -3.41 6.03
CA GLN A 136 -14.01 -4.31 6.51
C GLN A 136 -13.39 -5.40 7.39
N LYS A 137 -13.99 -5.65 8.55
CA LYS A 137 -13.56 -6.72 9.44
C LYS A 137 -14.03 -8.07 8.92
N GLY A 138 -13.36 -9.13 9.39
CA GLY A 138 -13.65 -10.49 8.93
C GLY A 138 -15.04 -11.02 9.33
N ASP A 139 -15.66 -10.40 10.34
CA ASP A 139 -17.00 -10.77 10.83
C ASP A 139 -18.15 -10.41 9.89
N GLY A 140 -17.91 -9.57 8.87
CA GLY A 140 -18.91 -9.15 7.90
C GLY A 140 -19.75 -7.95 8.33
N ILE A 141 -19.62 -7.48 9.56
CA ILE A 141 -20.55 -6.52 10.20
C ILE A 141 -19.84 -5.22 10.51
N HIS A 142 -18.60 -5.29 11.01
CA HIS A 142 -17.86 -4.11 11.41
C HIS A 142 -17.01 -3.58 10.27
N ALA A 143 -16.97 -2.26 10.16
CA ALA A 143 -16.10 -1.54 9.24
C ALA A 143 -15.45 -0.36 9.95
N GLU A 144 -14.22 -0.05 9.54
CA GLU A 144 -13.47 1.11 9.99
C GLU A 144 -13.26 2.06 8.81
N ASN A 145 -13.45 3.35 9.07
CA ASN A 145 -13.14 4.40 8.11
C ASN A 145 -12.07 5.32 8.70
N ASN A 146 -10.85 5.19 8.20
CA ASN A 146 -9.67 5.86 8.72
C ASN A 146 -9.28 7.04 7.82
N HIS A 147 -9.08 8.20 8.45
CA HIS A 147 -8.73 9.46 7.80
C HIS A 147 -7.28 9.79 8.16
N ASN A 148 -6.38 9.81 7.18
CA ASN A 148 -4.96 10.03 7.41
C ASN A 148 -4.43 11.20 6.58
N LEU A 149 -3.61 12.05 7.19
CA LEU A 149 -2.76 12.99 6.46
C LEU A 149 -1.40 12.35 6.20
N GLN A 150 -0.84 12.58 5.02
CA GLN A 150 0.42 12.01 4.59
C GLN A 150 1.35 13.08 4.05
N ILE A 151 2.62 12.95 4.39
CA ILE A 151 3.71 13.71 3.81
C ILE A 151 4.77 12.70 3.36
N GLY A 152 5.29 12.87 2.17
CA GLY A 152 6.26 11.98 1.56
C GLY A 152 7.33 12.75 0.81
N MET A 153 8.54 12.22 0.82
CA MET A 153 9.69 12.77 0.13
C MET A 153 10.36 11.65 -0.64
N THR A 154 10.69 11.89 -1.90
CA THR A 154 11.40 10.94 -2.76
C THR A 154 12.70 11.56 -3.21
N TYR A 155 13.82 10.86 -2.99
CA TYR A 155 15.13 11.21 -3.54
C TYR A 155 15.77 9.99 -4.22
N ASN A 156 16.09 10.10 -5.51
CA ASN A 156 16.75 9.05 -6.29
C ASN A 156 18.28 9.26 -6.29
N PHE A 157 19.00 8.43 -5.53
CA PHE A 157 20.47 8.49 -5.48
C PHE A 157 21.10 7.84 -6.72
N ASP A 158 21.94 8.59 -7.44
CA ASP A 158 22.74 8.08 -8.55
C ASP A 158 24.20 7.85 -8.12
N TRP A 159 24.51 6.62 -7.72
CA TRP A 159 25.83 6.22 -7.24
C TRP A 159 26.89 6.12 -8.35
N ARG A 160 26.51 6.18 -9.64
CA ARG A 160 27.47 6.08 -10.76
C ARG A 160 28.43 7.27 -10.83
N LYS A 161 28.01 8.42 -10.28
CA LYS A 161 28.79 9.67 -10.31
C LYS A 161 29.92 9.72 -9.28
N LEU A 162 29.92 8.82 -8.29
CA LEU A 162 30.93 8.78 -7.23
C LEU A 162 32.20 8.03 -7.66
N ARG A 163 32.20 7.39 -8.82
CA ARG A 163 33.32 6.59 -9.35
C ARG A 163 34.23 7.34 -10.32
N VAL A 164 34.18 8.68 -10.30
CA VAL A 164 35.10 9.56 -11.03
C VAL A 164 35.82 10.44 -10.02
N ASN A 165 36.72 9.83 -9.27
CA ASN A 165 37.90 10.51 -8.74
C ASN A 165 39.05 9.52 -8.93
N LYS A 166 40.00 9.94 -9.76
CA LYS A 166 41.22 9.23 -10.11
C LYS A 166 42.29 9.57 -9.09
#